data_AF-A0A6M0F683-F1
#
_entry.id   AF-A0A6M0F683-F1
#
_cell.length_a   1.000
_cell.length_b   1.000
_cell.length_c   1.000
_cell.angle_alpha   90.00
_cell.angle_beta   90.00
_cell.angle_gamma   90.00
#
_symmetry.space_group_name_H-M   'P 1'
#
loop_
_entity.id
_entity.type
_entity.pdbx_description
1 polymer ?
#
loop_
_entity_poly.entity_id
_entity_poly.type
_entity_poly.pdbx_seq_one_letter_code
_entity_poly.pdbx_strand_id
1 'polypeptide(L)'
;MPTKQVLFYSTVSDLRNSLSRVEEKSLVKYVVTGLFDFPEITIFSTHSEIDDLGISYDGKLRNLTTYLVMPDEEEVFLKKIPQKKGGTKHLVNFFSNPSSVTFTPSGVYHEKCIIYGTLTGLDKGNENSLFLYKLFKKEFFRGFCKIKSFQVSPEALSLLENGFRLTPNY
;
A
#
# COMPACT_ATOMS: atom_id res chain seq x y z
N MET A 1 -12.46 9.03 -10.37
CA MET A 1 -11.02 8.79 -10.11
C MET A 1 -10.75 9.12 -8.65
N PRO A 2 -9.99 8.30 -7.90
CA PRO A 2 -9.53 8.68 -6.56
C PRO A 2 -8.75 9.98 -6.68
N THR A 3 -9.24 11.06 -6.07
CA THR A 3 -8.74 12.43 -6.31
C THR A 3 -7.51 12.79 -5.50
N LYS A 4 -7.06 11.92 -4.58
CA LYS A 4 -5.90 12.15 -3.73
C LYS A 4 -4.99 10.93 -3.74
N GLN A 5 -3.75 11.16 -4.15
CA GLN A 5 -2.65 10.21 -4.05
C GLN A 5 -1.56 10.84 -3.19
N VAL A 6 -1.02 10.05 -2.26
CA VAL A 6 0.20 10.39 -1.52
C VAL A 6 1.30 9.49 -2.03
N LEU A 7 2.40 10.09 -2.49
CA LEU A 7 3.61 9.39 -2.89
C LEU A 7 4.60 9.44 -1.73
N PHE A 8 5.29 8.35 -1.44
CA PHE A 8 6.25 8.34 -0.35
C PHE A 8 7.44 7.42 -0.58
N TYR A 9 8.57 7.74 0.05
CA TYR A 9 9.72 6.86 0.16
C TYR A 9 9.89 6.45 1.62
N SER A 10 10.04 5.14 1.85
CA SER A 10 10.27 4.57 3.18
C SER A 10 11.15 3.33 3.07
N THR A 11 12.00 3.13 4.07
CA THR A 11 12.72 1.86 4.26
C THR A 11 11.78 0.80 4.85
N VAL A 12 12.24 -0.45 4.89
CA VAL A 12 11.49 -1.56 5.51
C VAL A 12 11.26 -1.31 7.00
N SER A 13 12.29 -0.84 7.73
CA SER A 13 12.19 -0.53 9.15
C SER A 13 11.16 0.57 9.42
N ASP A 14 11.24 1.68 8.68
CA ASP A 14 10.27 2.77 8.80
C ASP A 14 8.86 2.36 8.39
N LEU A 15 8.71 1.48 7.38
CA LEU A 15 7.42 0.92 6.98
C LEU A 15 6.78 0.15 8.14
N ARG A 16 7.51 -0.81 8.72
CA ARG A 16 7.01 -1.64 9.83
C ARG A 16 6.64 -0.78 11.04
N ASN A 17 7.51 0.15 11.43
CA ASN A 17 7.22 1.09 12.51
C ASN A 17 5.98 1.95 12.22
N SER A 18 5.77 2.34 10.97
CA SER A 18 4.64 3.18 10.57
C SER A 18 3.32 2.42 10.51
N LEU A 19 3.34 1.16 10.08
CA LEU A 19 2.16 0.29 10.05
C LEU A 19 1.77 -0.19 11.45
N SER A 20 2.74 -0.47 12.33
CA SER A 20 2.47 -0.76 13.75
C SER A 20 1.63 0.35 14.40
N ARG A 21 1.98 1.62 14.16
CA ARG A 21 1.20 2.76 14.68
C ARG A 21 -0.21 2.85 14.13
N VAL A 22 -0.46 2.36 12.92
CA VAL A 22 -1.80 2.29 12.34
C VAL A 22 -2.59 1.18 13.02
N GLU A 23 -2.00 -0.01 13.13
CA GLU A 23 -2.60 -1.20 13.76
C GLU A 23 -2.89 -1.00 15.25
N GLU A 24 -2.06 -0.23 15.97
CA GLU A 24 -2.31 0.18 17.35
C GLU A 24 -3.55 1.07 17.53
N LYS A 25 -4.02 1.73 16.46
CA LYS A 25 -5.15 2.66 16.50
C LYS A 25 -6.43 2.09 15.89
N SER A 26 -6.31 1.07 15.05
CA SER A 26 -7.44 0.44 14.40
C SER A 26 -7.07 -0.99 14.00
N LEU A 27 -7.99 -1.92 14.24
CA LEU A 27 -7.91 -3.25 13.67
C LEU A 27 -8.16 -3.15 12.17
N VAL A 28 -7.16 -3.55 11.39
CA VAL A 28 -7.19 -3.52 9.93
C VAL A 28 -6.59 -4.80 9.39
N LYS A 29 -7.01 -5.17 8.18
CA LYS A 29 -6.39 -6.25 7.41
C LYS A 29 -5.87 -5.75 6.08
N TYR A 30 -4.94 -6.51 5.52
CA TYR A 30 -4.29 -6.23 4.24
C TYR A 30 -4.69 -7.30 3.23
N VAL A 31 -5.38 -6.88 2.19
CA VAL A 31 -5.89 -7.78 1.15
C VAL A 31 -5.13 -7.53 -0.13
N VAL A 32 -4.50 -8.55 -0.71
CA VAL A 32 -3.79 -8.38 -1.99
C VAL A 32 -4.80 -8.01 -3.08
N THR A 33 -4.55 -6.89 -3.76
CA THR A 33 -5.44 -6.36 -4.80
C THR A 33 -4.94 -6.74 -6.19
N GLY A 34 -5.84 -7.01 -7.13
CA GLY A 34 -5.45 -7.44 -8.46
C GLY A 34 -6.49 -8.31 -9.16
N LEU A 35 -6.08 -8.85 -10.30
CA LEU A 35 -6.88 -9.74 -11.14
C LEU A 35 -6.26 -11.15 -11.10
N PHE A 36 -6.99 -12.10 -10.53
CA PHE A 36 -6.52 -13.45 -10.23
C PHE A 36 -7.20 -14.49 -11.13
N ASP A 37 -6.50 -15.61 -11.34
CA ASP A 37 -7.04 -16.79 -12.02
C ASP A 37 -7.99 -17.60 -11.14
N PHE A 38 -7.77 -17.58 -9.82
CA PHE A 38 -8.52 -18.35 -8.84
C PHE A 38 -9.28 -17.42 -7.88
N PRO A 39 -10.36 -17.91 -7.23
CA PRO A 39 -11.14 -17.12 -6.28
C PRO A 39 -10.49 -16.93 -4.92
N GLU A 40 -9.32 -17.54 -4.68
CA GLU A 40 -8.60 -17.44 -3.42
C GLU A 40 -8.08 -16.02 -3.21
N ILE A 41 -8.36 -15.48 -2.02
CA ILE A 41 -7.96 -14.12 -1.64
C ILE A 41 -6.84 -14.24 -0.61
N THR A 42 -5.70 -13.63 -0.90
CA THR A 42 -4.62 -13.49 0.07
C THR A 42 -4.95 -12.33 1.01
N ILE A 43 -5.09 -12.66 2.30
CA ILE A 43 -5.42 -11.71 3.38
C ILE A 43 -4.38 -11.89 4.48
N PHE A 44 -3.88 -10.77 5.00
CA PHE A 44 -3.01 -10.71 6.17
C PHE A 44 -3.70 -9.90 7.27
N SER A 45 -3.67 -10.41 8.50
CA SER A 45 -4.27 -9.74 9.67
C SER A 45 -3.34 -8.70 10.28
N THR A 46 -2.05 -8.72 9.95
CA THR A 46 -1.06 -7.71 10.35
C THR A 46 0.02 -7.56 9.28
N HIS A 47 0.62 -6.38 9.21
CA HIS A 47 1.79 -6.14 8.35
C HIS A 47 2.98 -7.06 8.65
N SER A 48 3.04 -7.64 9.85
CA SER A 48 4.12 -8.55 10.26
C SER A 48 4.08 -9.90 9.52
N GLU A 49 2.91 -10.31 9.00
CA GLU A 49 2.73 -11.52 8.21
C GLU A 49 3.16 -11.34 6.74
N ILE A 50 3.46 -10.11 6.33
CA ILE A 50 3.89 -9.78 4.97
C ILE A 50 5.41 -9.89 4.90
N ASP A 51 5.91 -11.07 4.54
CA ASP A 51 7.35 -11.38 4.50
C ASP A 51 8.13 -10.44 3.58
N ASP A 52 7.60 -10.15 2.39
CA ASP A 52 8.24 -9.31 1.37
C ASP A 52 7.89 -7.82 1.48
N LEU A 53 7.34 -7.40 2.63
CA LEU A 53 7.03 -6.00 2.89
C LEU A 53 8.29 -5.14 2.75
N GLY A 54 8.21 -4.14 1.88
CA GLY A 54 9.30 -3.19 1.71
C GLY A 54 10.40 -3.64 0.75
N ILE A 55 10.21 -4.76 0.04
CA ILE A 55 11.17 -5.29 -0.94
C ILE A 55 10.70 -4.99 -2.36
N SER A 56 11.62 -4.52 -3.21
CA SER A 56 11.41 -4.45 -4.66
C SER A 56 12.37 -5.43 -5.33
N TYR A 57 11.85 -6.46 -5.99
CA TYR A 57 12.68 -7.48 -6.64
C TYR A 57 13.27 -7.06 -7.98
N ASP A 58 12.63 -6.12 -8.67
CA ASP A 58 13.00 -5.72 -10.04
C ASP A 58 13.10 -4.21 -10.24
N GLY A 59 13.00 -3.45 -9.16
CA GLY A 59 13.12 -2.00 -9.15
C GLY A 59 11.95 -1.29 -9.83
N LYS A 60 10.79 -1.93 -10.03
CA LYS A 60 9.65 -1.34 -10.72
C LYS A 60 8.44 -1.19 -9.81
N LEU A 61 7.91 0.03 -9.74
CA LEU A 61 6.69 0.35 -8.97
C LEU A 61 5.52 -0.58 -9.33
N ARG A 62 5.30 -0.82 -10.63
CA ARG A 62 4.15 -1.59 -11.11
C ARG A 62 4.14 -3.05 -10.64
N ASN A 63 5.28 -3.55 -10.19
CA ASN A 63 5.46 -4.92 -9.74
C ASN A 63 5.52 -5.02 -8.21
N LEU A 64 5.40 -3.90 -7.50
CA LEU A 64 5.19 -3.92 -6.06
C LEU A 64 3.79 -4.41 -5.75
N THR A 65 3.69 -5.37 -4.83
CA THR A 65 2.42 -5.86 -4.32
C THR A 65 1.62 -4.71 -3.74
N THR A 66 0.37 -4.58 -4.16
CA THR A 66 -0.54 -3.56 -3.67
C THR A 66 -1.62 -4.21 -2.82
N TYR A 67 -2.00 -3.53 -1.75
CA TYR A 67 -2.95 -4.01 -0.77
C TYR A 67 -4.17 -3.07 -0.73
N LEU A 68 -5.35 -3.64 -0.54
CA LEU A 68 -6.45 -2.92 0.09
C LEU A 68 -6.28 -3.04 1.59
N VAL A 69 -6.21 -1.90 2.27
CA VAL A 69 -6.28 -1.85 3.73
C VAL A 69 -7.71 -1.51 4.10
N MET A 70 -8.35 -2.37 4.88
CA MET A 70 -9.76 -2.23 5.25
C MET A 70 -9.98 -2.69 6.70
N PRO A 71 -11.12 -2.35 7.32
CA PRO A 71 -11.43 -2.83 8.67
C PRO A 71 -11.43 -4.36 8.71
N ASP A 72 -10.93 -4.94 9.80
CA ASP A 72 -10.73 -6.39 9.92
C ASP A 72 -12.05 -7.18 9.80
N GLU A 73 -13.12 -6.67 10.41
CA GLU A 73 -14.45 -7.29 10.43
C GLU A 73 -15.21 -7.21 9.09
N GLU A 74 -14.76 -6.40 8.13
CA GLU A 74 -15.48 -6.22 6.86
C GLU A 74 -15.18 -7.31 5.85
N GLU A 75 -16.20 -7.93 5.26
CA GLU A 75 -16.01 -8.93 4.21
C GLU A 75 -15.35 -8.35 2.96
N VAL A 76 -14.47 -9.15 2.32
CA VAL A 76 -13.83 -8.78 1.06
C VAL A 76 -14.75 -9.15 -0.10
N PHE A 77 -15.17 -8.16 -0.87
CA PHE A 77 -15.94 -8.38 -2.09
C PHE A 77 -15.03 -8.77 -3.25
N LEU A 78 -15.27 -9.96 -3.79
CA LEU A 78 -14.61 -10.51 -4.97
C LEU A 78 -15.52 -10.41 -6.20
N LYS A 79 -15.09 -9.64 -7.21
CA LYS A 79 -15.86 -9.50 -8.46
C LYS A 79 -15.44 -10.55 -9.49
N LYS A 80 -16.36 -11.41 -9.91
CA LYS A 80 -16.15 -12.34 -11.04
C LYS A 80 -16.22 -11.59 -12.38
N ILE A 81 -15.23 -11.79 -13.24
CA ILE A 81 -15.12 -11.15 -14.56
C ILE A 81 -15.01 -12.22 -15.65
N PRO A 82 -16.11 -12.50 -16.38
CA PRO A 82 -16.09 -13.36 -17.56
C PRO A 82 -15.11 -12.83 -18.61
N GLN A 83 -14.28 -13.70 -19.18
CA GLN A 83 -13.29 -13.33 -20.19
C GLN A 83 -13.82 -13.60 -21.60
N LYS A 84 -13.47 -12.73 -22.56
CA LYS A 84 -13.94 -12.84 -23.97
C LYS A 84 -13.56 -14.16 -24.64
N LYS A 85 -12.43 -14.76 -24.27
CA LYS A 85 -11.93 -16.04 -24.83
C LYS A 85 -12.33 -17.26 -23.99
N GLY A 86 -13.33 -17.13 -23.11
CA GLY A 86 -13.69 -18.16 -22.13
C GLY A 86 -12.88 -18.05 -20.84
N GLY A 87 -13.41 -18.65 -19.77
CA GLY A 87 -12.86 -18.56 -18.42
C GLY A 87 -13.39 -17.37 -17.61
N THR A 88 -13.05 -17.33 -16.33
CA THR A 88 -13.44 -16.27 -15.38
C THR A 88 -12.20 -15.84 -14.61
N LYS A 89 -12.00 -14.53 -14.51
CA LYS A 89 -11.01 -13.93 -13.61
C LYS A 89 -11.71 -13.39 -12.37
N HIS A 90 -10.97 -13.26 -11.29
CA HIS A 90 -11.45 -12.77 -10.01
C HIS A 90 -10.75 -11.45 -9.69
N LEU A 91 -11.52 -10.36 -9.58
CA LEU A 91 -11.00 -9.03 -9.33
C LEU A 91 -11.28 -8.63 -7.88
N VAL A 92 -10.21 -8.34 -7.14
CA VAL A 92 -10.25 -7.58 -5.89
C VAL A 92 -9.77 -6.18 -6.21
N ASN A 93 -10.59 -5.17 -5.94
CA ASN A 93 -10.20 -3.78 -6.10
C ASN A 93 -10.97 -2.85 -5.16
N PHE A 94 -10.48 -1.61 -5.08
CA PHE A 94 -11.09 -0.55 -4.29
C PHE A 94 -12.55 -0.23 -4.71
N PHE A 95 -12.87 -0.28 -6.01
CA PHE A 95 -14.22 0.06 -6.47
C PHE A 95 -15.29 -0.91 -5.98
N SER A 96 -14.92 -2.17 -5.78
CA SER A 96 -15.78 -3.20 -5.18
C SER A 96 -15.74 -3.20 -3.65
N ASN A 97 -14.76 -2.54 -3.04
CA ASN A 97 -14.50 -2.52 -1.60
C ASN A 97 -14.31 -1.06 -1.14
N PRO A 98 -15.35 -0.20 -1.22
CA PRO A 98 -15.21 1.26 -1.09
C PRO A 98 -14.89 1.72 0.34
N SER A 99 -14.95 0.84 1.34
CA SER A 99 -14.53 1.06 2.73
C SER A 99 -13.02 0.99 2.94
N SER A 100 -12.28 0.56 1.91
CA SER A 100 -10.82 0.40 1.97
C SER A 100 -10.06 1.66 1.57
N VAL A 101 -8.74 1.61 1.77
CA VAL A 101 -7.75 2.44 1.06
C VAL A 101 -6.79 1.55 0.29
N THR A 102 -6.22 2.05 -0.79
CA THR A 102 -5.22 1.31 -1.59
C THR A 102 -3.82 1.72 -1.18
N PHE A 103 -3.03 0.75 -0.71
CA PHE A 103 -1.69 0.94 -0.20
C PHE A 103 -0.68 0.10 -1.00
N THR A 104 0.27 0.75 -1.64
CA THR A 104 1.46 0.12 -2.22
C THR A 104 2.64 0.51 -1.33
N PRO A 105 3.28 -0.41 -0.59
CA PRO A 105 4.47 -0.08 0.17
C PRO A 105 5.60 0.39 -0.76
N SER A 106 6.52 1.21 -0.25
CA SER A 106 7.78 1.47 -0.95
C SER A 106 8.65 0.21 -0.96
N GLY A 107 9.59 0.10 -1.88
CA GLY A 107 10.41 -1.11 -2.01
C GLY A 107 11.90 -0.80 -2.18
N VAL A 108 12.76 -1.40 -1.35
CA VAL A 108 14.22 -1.34 -1.53
C VAL A 108 14.62 -2.34 -2.61
N TYR A 109 15.35 -1.87 -3.62
CA TYR A 109 15.88 -2.69 -4.71
C TYR A 109 17.40 -2.84 -4.59
N HIS A 110 17.86 -4.08 -4.32
CA HIS A 110 19.28 -4.49 -4.22
C HIS A 110 20.20 -3.53 -3.44
N GLU A 111 19.71 -2.88 -2.38
CA GLU A 111 20.46 -1.85 -1.64
C GLU A 111 21.00 -0.71 -2.53
N LYS A 112 20.39 -0.49 -3.70
CA LYS A 112 20.79 0.55 -4.66
C LYS A 112 19.87 1.76 -4.59
N CYS A 113 18.58 1.49 -4.45
CA CYS A 113 17.57 2.54 -4.44
C CYS A 113 16.30 2.13 -3.70
N ILE A 114 15.52 3.14 -3.34
CA ILE A 114 14.17 2.97 -2.83
C ILE A 114 13.19 3.37 -3.94
N ILE A 115 12.30 2.46 -4.28
CA ILE A 115 11.13 2.68 -5.13
C ILE A 115 10.00 3.26 -4.28
N TYR A 116 9.35 4.32 -4.73
CA TYR A 116 8.29 4.94 -3.92
C TYR A 116 7.09 4.02 -3.74
N GLY A 117 6.41 4.18 -2.62
CA GLY A 117 5.08 3.63 -2.35
C GLY A 117 3.99 4.65 -2.60
N THR A 118 2.74 4.18 -2.59
CA THR A 118 1.57 5.04 -2.77
C THR A 118 0.48 4.74 -1.75
N LEU A 119 -0.23 5.78 -1.32
CA LEU A 119 -1.50 5.68 -0.63
C LEU A 119 -2.57 6.38 -1.47
N THR A 120 -3.56 5.62 -1.91
CA THR A 120 -4.67 6.05 -2.77
C THR A 120 -6.00 5.40 -2.31
N GLY A 121 -7.05 5.46 -3.13
CA GLY A 121 -8.33 4.81 -2.82
C GLY A 121 -9.06 5.49 -1.68
N LEU A 122 -9.52 6.74 -1.88
CA LEU A 122 -10.39 7.43 -0.94
C LEU A 122 -11.79 7.54 -1.55
N ASP A 123 -12.78 6.94 -0.90
CA ASP A 123 -14.19 7.22 -1.15
C ASP A 123 -14.68 8.24 -0.13
N LYS A 124 -15.08 9.43 -0.58
CA LYS A 124 -15.56 10.50 0.30
C LYS A 124 -16.97 10.23 0.85
N GLY A 125 -17.73 9.35 0.18
CA GLY A 125 -19.05 8.93 0.63
C GLY A 125 -19.02 7.78 1.64
N ASN A 126 -17.85 7.16 1.85
CA ASN A 126 -17.67 6.06 2.79
C ASN A 126 -16.88 6.52 4.02
N GLU A 127 -17.49 6.40 5.20
CA GLU A 127 -16.89 6.85 6.47
C GLU A 127 -15.63 6.07 6.83
N ASN A 128 -15.59 4.76 6.57
CA ASN A 128 -14.44 3.89 6.86
C ASN A 128 -13.25 4.24 5.96
N SER A 129 -13.46 4.45 4.66
CA SER A 129 -12.40 4.89 3.75
C SER A 129 -11.84 6.26 4.15
N LEU A 130 -12.71 7.19 4.53
CA LEU A 130 -12.29 8.50 5.02
C LEU A 130 -11.51 8.42 6.34
N PHE A 131 -11.96 7.58 7.26
CA PHE A 131 -11.29 7.31 8.54
C PHE A 131 -9.91 6.71 8.31
N LEU A 132 -9.80 5.61 7.55
CA LEU A 132 -8.54 4.95 7.24
C LEU A 132 -7.56 5.90 6.54
N TYR A 133 -8.03 6.66 5.55
CA TYR A 133 -7.17 7.62 4.87
C TYR A 133 -6.62 8.69 5.84
N LYS A 134 -7.45 9.20 6.75
CA LYS A 134 -7.00 10.15 7.79
C LYS A 134 -6.06 9.49 8.80
N LEU A 135 -6.32 8.24 9.18
CA LEU A 135 -5.50 7.46 10.09
C LEU A 135 -4.09 7.27 9.51
N PHE A 136 -3.98 6.79 8.28
CA PHE A 136 -2.70 6.71 7.58
C PHE A 136 -2.04 8.08 7.46
N LYS A 137 -2.79 9.11 7.07
CA LYS A 137 -2.26 10.48 6.99
C LYS A 137 -1.60 10.97 8.28
N LYS A 138 -2.16 10.58 9.43
CA LYS A 138 -1.70 11.02 10.75
C LYS A 138 -0.61 10.11 11.32
N GLU A 139 -0.85 8.81 11.36
CA GLU A 139 -0.01 7.86 12.11
C GLU A 139 1.09 7.23 11.24
N PHE A 140 0.76 6.85 9.99
CA PHE A 140 1.76 6.27 9.10
C PHE A 140 2.83 7.32 8.74
N PHE A 141 2.41 8.52 8.29
CA PHE A 141 3.36 9.58 7.91
C PHE A 141 3.89 10.41 9.08
N ARG A 142 3.71 9.96 10.33
CA ARG A 142 4.22 10.67 11.51
C ARG A 142 5.74 10.74 11.46
N GLY A 143 6.30 11.95 11.49
CA GLY A 143 7.75 12.18 11.42
C GLY A 143 8.34 12.18 10.01
N PHE A 144 7.53 11.93 8.97
CA PHE A 144 7.98 12.06 7.59
C PHE A 144 8.16 13.54 7.24
N CYS A 145 9.17 13.85 6.44
CA CYS A 145 9.35 15.18 5.88
C CYS A 145 8.81 15.23 4.44
N LYS A 146 8.45 16.42 3.97
CA LYS A 146 8.00 16.60 2.59
C LYS A 146 9.14 17.12 1.72
N ILE A 147 9.50 16.36 0.70
CA ILE A 147 10.45 16.77 -0.35
C ILE A 147 9.71 16.81 -1.69
N LYS A 148 9.52 18.02 -2.23
CA LYS A 148 8.69 18.26 -3.43
C LYS A 148 7.31 17.61 -3.28
N SER A 149 7.00 16.60 -4.10
CA SER A 149 5.72 15.88 -4.11
C SER A 149 5.69 14.64 -3.22
N PHE A 150 6.82 14.27 -2.59
CA PHE A 150 6.97 13.02 -1.84
C PHE A 150 7.01 13.27 -0.33
N GLN A 151 6.41 12.35 0.43
CA GLN A 151 6.72 12.17 1.84
C GLN A 151 7.95 11.26 1.95
N VAL A 152 8.90 11.60 2.79
CA VAL A 152 10.15 10.81 2.94
C VAL A 152 10.31 10.47 4.41
N SER A 153 10.47 9.19 4.70
CA SER A 153 10.66 8.69 6.05
C SER A 153 12.04 9.09 6.61
N PRO A 154 12.23 9.12 7.94
CA PRO A 154 13.51 9.53 8.54
C PRO A 154 14.72 8.74 8.04
N GLU A 155 14.63 7.41 7.94
CA GLU A 155 15.72 6.57 7.47
C GLU A 155 15.93 6.71 5.96
N ALA A 156 14.85 6.84 5.18
CA ALA A 156 14.95 7.08 3.74
C ALA A 156 15.60 8.44 3.43
N LEU A 157 15.37 9.44 4.27
CA LEU A 157 16.03 10.74 4.19
C LEU A 157 17.53 10.60 4.49
N SER A 158 17.88 9.91 5.57
CA SER A 158 19.28 9.66 5.91
C SER A 158 20.01 8.92 4.80
N LEU A 159 19.39 7.92 4.19
CA LEU A 159 19.95 7.22 3.03
C LEU A 159 20.15 8.15 1.84
N LEU A 160 19.15 8.99 1.52
CA LEU A 160 19.28 9.98 0.44
C LEU A 160 20.48 10.93 0.66
N GLU A 161 20.66 11.42 1.87
CA GLU A 161 21.79 12.29 2.24
C GLU A 161 23.14 11.58 2.12
N ASN A 162 23.17 10.26 2.30
CA ASN A 162 24.34 9.41 2.11
C ASN A 162 24.52 8.90 0.66
N GLY A 163 23.81 9.48 -0.31
CA GLY A 163 23.97 9.19 -1.74
C GLY A 163 23.09 8.04 -2.27
N PHE A 164 22.18 7.51 -1.45
CA PHE A 164 21.21 6.50 -1.89
C PHE A 164 20.18 7.12 -2.83
N ARG A 165 19.76 6.36 -3.84
CA ARG A 165 18.83 6.89 -4.84
C ARG A 165 17.37 6.66 -4.42
N LEU A 166 16.55 7.71 -4.48
CA LEU A 166 15.08 7.61 -4.40
C LEU A 166 14.51 7.76 -5.83
N THR A 167 13.81 6.76 -6.35
CA THR A 167 13.41 6.74 -7.78
C THR A 167 12.05 6.08 -8.04
N PRO A 168 11.31 6.48 -9.10
CA PRO A 168 10.13 5.76 -9.58
C PRO A 168 10.42 4.35 -10.06
N ASN A 169 11.56 4.16 -10.72
CA ASN A 169 12.01 2.88 -11.27
C ASN A 169 13.55 2.87 -11.30
N TYR A 170 14.15 1.68 -11.28
CA TYR A 170 15.57 1.49 -11.55
C TYR A 170 15.85 1.28 -13.04
#